data_AF-L7M044-F1
#
_entry.id   AF-L7M044-F1
#
_cell.length_a   1.000
_cell.length_b   1.000
_cell.length_c   1.000
_cell.angle_alpha   90.00
_cell.angle_beta   90.00
_cell.angle_gamma   90.00
#
_symmetry.space_group_name_H-M   'P 1'
#
loop_
_entity.id
_entity.type
_entity.pdbx_description
1 polymer ?
#
loop_
_entity_poly.entity_id
_entity_poly.type
_entity_poly.pdbx_seq_one_letter_code
_entity_poly.pdbx_strand_id
1 'polypeptide(L)'
;MMNSSLKQAVNLTWSQVRRVSTTAPCLGKRNFRKFPVHNIRGTFDDRRRKDRVIETYGVREPSMSYRGPPIPEMVPELVVPDLTDCKLRPYVSYRAPEVTQGPFTARDLFDAVYSDAVAKDFQEGQADKSIRHLDAQPSADEARLRARQTGSDIFQPLWQVRYMEEQE
;
A
#
# COMPACT_ATOMS: atom_id res chain seq x y z
N MET A 1 -96.14 -21.82 -34.07
CA MET A 1 -94.87 -21.25 -34.56
C MET A 1 -94.67 -19.92 -33.84
N MET A 2 -93.86 -19.93 -32.78
CA MET A 2 -93.66 -18.79 -31.89
C MET A 2 -92.16 -18.65 -31.57
N ASN A 3 -91.64 -17.47 -31.90
CA ASN A 3 -90.80 -16.57 -31.11
C ASN A 3 -89.46 -17.01 -30.48
N SER A 4 -88.60 -15.98 -30.48
CA SER A 4 -87.67 -15.55 -29.41
C SER A 4 -86.32 -16.24 -29.26
N SER A 5 -85.30 -15.59 -29.83
CA SER A 5 -84.33 -14.74 -29.11
C SER A 5 -83.71 -15.25 -27.79
N LEU A 6 -82.37 -15.30 -27.82
CA LEU A 6 -81.38 -15.13 -26.74
C LEU A 6 -81.28 -16.21 -25.65
N LYS A 7 -80.06 -16.74 -25.46
CA LYS A 7 -79.20 -16.44 -24.29
C LYS A 7 -77.79 -16.99 -24.45
N GLN A 8 -76.83 -16.15 -24.09
CA GLN A 8 -75.40 -16.44 -23.96
C GLN A 8 -75.16 -17.51 -22.88
N ALA A 9 -74.21 -18.40 -23.13
CA ALA A 9 -73.51 -19.15 -22.08
C ALA A 9 -72.00 -19.03 -22.34
N VAL A 10 -71.38 -18.13 -21.59
CA VAL A 10 -69.93 -17.97 -21.48
C VAL A 10 -69.39 -19.17 -20.72
N ASN A 11 -68.52 -19.96 -21.34
CA ASN A 11 -67.62 -20.87 -20.64
C ASN A 11 -66.20 -20.61 -21.12
N LEU A 12 -65.60 -19.54 -20.59
CA LEU A 12 -64.17 -19.27 -20.64
C LEU A 12 -63.46 -20.25 -19.69
N THR A 13 -63.10 -21.43 -20.18
CA THR A 13 -62.09 -22.26 -19.50
C THR A 13 -60.72 -21.83 -19.99
N TRP A 14 -60.16 -20.81 -19.32
CA TRP A 14 -58.73 -20.49 -19.41
C TRP A 14 -57.94 -21.68 -18.85
N SER A 15 -57.51 -22.60 -19.72
CA SER A 15 -56.41 -23.50 -19.38
C SER A 15 -55.12 -22.68 -19.41
N GLN A 16 -54.68 -22.23 -18.23
CA GLN A 16 -53.34 -21.69 -18.06
C GLN A 16 -52.34 -22.83 -18.30
N VAL A 17 -51.93 -23.03 -19.55
CA VAL A 17 -50.77 -23.85 -19.87
C VAL A 17 -49.54 -23.03 -19.48
N ARG A 18 -48.95 -23.35 -18.32
CA ARG A 18 -47.63 -22.81 -17.94
C ARG A 18 -46.60 -23.37 -18.92
N ARG A 19 -46.21 -22.58 -19.93
CA ARG A 19 -45.03 -22.87 -20.75
C ARG A 19 -43.80 -22.30 -20.04
N VAL A 20 -42.81 -23.15 -19.77
CA VAL A 20 -41.46 -22.71 -19.42
C VAL A 20 -40.75 -22.37 -20.73
N SER A 21 -40.41 -21.09 -20.94
CA SER A 21 -39.54 -20.69 -22.04
C SER A 21 -38.09 -20.99 -21.68
N THR A 22 -37.42 -21.82 -22.48
CA THR A 22 -35.98 -22.12 -22.37
C THR A 22 -35.13 -21.24 -23.29
N THR A 23 -35.62 -20.08 -23.75
CA THR A 23 -34.81 -19.18 -24.57
C THR A 23 -33.64 -18.65 -23.74
N ALA A 24 -32.47 -19.24 -23.94
CA ALA A 24 -31.22 -18.79 -23.36
C ALA A 24 -31.04 -17.29 -23.62
N PRO A 25 -30.75 -16.46 -22.60
CA PRO A 25 -30.36 -15.09 -22.83
C PRO A 25 -28.95 -15.09 -23.43
N CYS A 26 -28.83 -15.41 -24.72
CA CYS A 26 -27.56 -15.40 -25.44
C CYS A 26 -26.93 -14.00 -25.52
N LEU A 27 -27.65 -12.94 -25.14
CA LEU A 27 -27.17 -11.56 -25.12
C LEU A 27 -27.74 -10.81 -23.91
N GLY A 28 -27.33 -11.20 -22.69
CA GLY A 28 -27.66 -10.46 -21.48
C GLY A 28 -27.20 -9.00 -21.56
N LYS A 29 -28.10 -8.06 -21.22
CA LYS A 29 -27.93 -6.59 -21.23
C LYS A 29 -26.46 -6.20 -21.05
N ARG A 30 -25.88 -5.53 -22.07
CA ARG A 30 -24.58 -4.82 -22.09
C ARG A 30 -23.87 -4.83 -20.74
N ASN A 31 -23.39 -6.01 -20.35
CA ASN A 31 -22.79 -6.18 -19.05
C ASN A 31 -21.40 -5.60 -19.21
N PHE A 32 -21.05 -4.60 -18.42
CA PHE A 32 -19.67 -4.25 -18.15
C PHE A 32 -19.02 -5.47 -17.46
N ARG A 33 -18.76 -6.51 -18.27
CA ARG A 33 -18.40 -7.87 -17.87
C ARG A 33 -16.88 -8.04 -17.79
N LYS A 34 -16.15 -6.97 -18.05
CA LYS A 34 -14.69 -6.95 -18.17
C LYS A 34 -13.99 -6.22 -17.02
N PHE A 35 -14.58 -6.25 -15.82
CA PHE A 35 -13.76 -6.12 -14.62
C PHE A 35 -13.45 -7.53 -14.13
N PRO A 36 -12.21 -8.01 -14.25
CA PRO A 36 -11.84 -9.28 -13.65
C PRO A 36 -11.85 -9.09 -12.14
N VAL A 37 -12.97 -9.47 -11.51
CA VAL A 37 -13.10 -9.44 -10.04
C VAL A 37 -12.62 -10.79 -9.52
N HIS A 38 -11.30 -10.92 -9.47
CA HIS A 38 -10.61 -12.09 -8.91
C HIS A 38 -11.07 -12.32 -7.46
N ASN A 39 -10.97 -13.56 -6.97
CA ASN A 39 -11.37 -14.01 -5.61
C ASN A 39 -12.85 -13.89 -5.20
N ILE A 40 -13.61 -12.92 -5.72
CA ILE A 40 -15.01 -12.66 -5.31
C ILE A 40 -16.00 -13.44 -6.19
N ARG A 41 -15.77 -13.45 -7.52
CA ARG A 41 -16.63 -14.14 -8.49
C ARG A 41 -16.30 -15.64 -8.55
N GLY A 42 -17.33 -16.45 -8.81
CA GLY A 42 -17.25 -17.91 -8.89
C GLY A 42 -18.22 -18.59 -7.94
N THR A 43 -18.39 -19.89 -8.11
CA THR A 43 -19.15 -20.74 -7.18
C THR A 43 -18.32 -21.06 -5.93
N PHE A 44 -18.96 -21.68 -4.93
CA PHE A 44 -18.26 -22.16 -3.75
C PHE A 44 -17.17 -23.19 -4.09
N ASP A 45 -17.41 -24.04 -5.08
CA ASP A 45 -16.44 -25.05 -5.53
C ASP A 45 -15.25 -24.41 -6.23
N ASP A 46 -15.46 -23.33 -7.00
CA ASP A 46 -14.36 -22.56 -7.60
C ASP A 46 -13.44 -21.94 -6.53
N ARG A 47 -13.99 -21.61 -5.35
CA ARG A 47 -13.19 -21.16 -4.19
C ARG A 47 -12.44 -22.31 -3.52
N ARG A 48 -12.81 -23.57 -3.70
CA ARG A 48 -12.09 -24.72 -3.10
C ARG A 48 -10.94 -25.24 -3.95
N ARG A 49 -10.84 -24.80 -5.21
CA ARG A 49 -9.74 -25.12 -6.12
C ARG A 49 -8.40 -24.62 -5.58
N LYS A 50 -7.41 -25.52 -5.52
CA LYS A 50 -6.05 -25.21 -5.06
C LYS A 50 -5.22 -24.48 -6.11
N ASP A 51 -5.55 -24.70 -7.38
CA ASP A 51 -4.93 -24.14 -8.59
C ASP A 51 -5.43 -22.73 -8.94
N ARG A 52 -6.35 -22.15 -8.15
CA ARG A 52 -6.87 -20.81 -8.42
C ARG A 52 -5.77 -19.77 -8.24
N VAL A 53 -5.66 -18.83 -9.18
CA VAL A 53 -4.83 -17.63 -9.01
C VAL A 53 -5.49 -16.74 -7.96
N ILE A 54 -4.75 -16.40 -6.90
CA ILE A 54 -5.23 -15.51 -5.85
C ILE A 54 -4.59 -14.14 -6.05
N GLU A 55 -5.39 -13.16 -6.43
CA GLU A 55 -4.93 -11.78 -6.50
C GLU A 55 -4.81 -11.18 -5.10
N THR A 56 -3.71 -10.49 -4.83
CA THR A 56 -3.49 -9.76 -3.57
C THR A 56 -3.91 -8.29 -3.66
N TYR A 57 -4.37 -7.82 -4.82
CA TYR A 57 -4.72 -6.41 -5.09
C TYR A 57 -3.59 -5.43 -4.78
N GLY A 58 -2.34 -5.84 -5.00
CA GLY A 58 -1.15 -5.02 -4.75
C GLY A 58 -0.67 -5.04 -3.30
N VAL A 59 -1.29 -5.82 -2.41
CA VAL A 59 -0.76 -6.05 -1.05
C VAL A 59 0.57 -6.78 -1.17
N ARG A 60 1.60 -6.20 -0.55
CA ARG A 60 2.91 -6.83 -0.35
C ARG A 60 2.88 -7.57 0.98
N GLU A 61 2.72 -8.89 0.93
CA GLU A 61 2.64 -9.70 2.14
C GLU A 61 4.01 -9.74 2.84
N PRO A 62 4.07 -9.52 4.18
CA PRO A 62 5.31 -9.59 4.95
C PRO A 62 5.66 -11.06 5.27
N SER A 63 5.54 -11.95 4.29
CA SER A 63 5.77 -13.39 4.46
C SER A 63 6.37 -13.99 3.19
N MET A 64 7.12 -15.08 3.34
CA MET A 64 7.76 -15.76 2.21
C MET A 64 6.76 -16.52 1.30
N SER A 65 5.59 -16.87 1.85
CA SER A 65 4.53 -17.61 1.17
C SER A 65 3.18 -16.92 1.34
N TYR A 66 2.25 -17.21 0.42
CA TYR A 66 0.88 -16.71 0.47
C TYR A 66 0.21 -17.14 1.79
N ARG A 67 -0.19 -16.18 2.63
CA ARG A 67 -0.73 -16.41 3.98
C ARG A 67 0.22 -17.16 4.93
N GLY A 68 1.53 -16.99 4.77
CA GLY A 68 2.51 -17.48 5.74
C GLY A 68 2.51 -16.68 7.05
N PRO A 69 3.22 -17.16 8.10
CA PRO A 69 3.46 -16.34 9.29
C PRO A 69 4.24 -15.07 8.90
N PRO A 70 3.88 -13.90 9.45
CA PRO A 70 4.57 -12.66 9.13
C PRO A 70 5.99 -12.65 9.70
N ILE A 71 6.95 -12.18 8.92
CA ILE A 71 8.33 -11.95 9.32
C ILE A 71 8.39 -10.52 9.90
N PRO A 72 8.76 -10.32 11.18
CA PRO A 72 8.72 -9.02 11.83
C PRO A 72 9.47 -7.92 11.06
N GLU A 73 10.63 -8.24 10.49
CA GLU A 73 11.47 -7.31 9.72
C GLU A 73 10.81 -6.82 8.41
N MET A 74 9.83 -7.56 7.88
CA MET A 74 9.09 -7.17 6.67
C MET A 74 7.84 -6.35 6.98
N VAL A 75 7.42 -6.29 8.25
CA VAL A 75 6.26 -5.50 8.67
C VAL A 75 6.69 -4.03 8.81
N PRO A 76 6.07 -3.09 8.07
CA PRO A 76 6.46 -1.69 8.15
C PRO A 76 6.06 -1.09 9.51
N GLU A 77 7.01 -0.47 10.19
CA GLU A 77 6.78 0.27 11.42
C GLU A 77 6.54 1.75 11.13
N LEU A 78 5.48 2.31 11.72
CA LEU A 78 5.20 3.74 11.63
C LEU A 78 5.95 4.45 12.77
N VAL A 79 7.03 5.14 12.44
CA VAL A 79 7.79 5.97 13.38
C VAL A 79 7.04 7.29 13.61
N VAL A 80 6.29 7.36 14.71
CA VAL A 80 5.50 8.54 15.09
C VAL A 80 6.24 9.32 16.18
N PRO A 81 6.68 10.57 15.92
CA PRO A 81 7.28 11.41 16.96
C PRO A 81 6.23 11.87 17.96
N ASP A 82 6.66 12.22 19.18
CA ASP A 82 5.79 12.88 20.15
C ASP A 82 5.43 14.30 19.68
N LEU A 83 4.15 14.64 19.75
CA LEU A 83 3.61 15.91 19.26
C LEU A 83 3.16 16.84 20.40
N THR A 84 3.45 16.49 21.66
CA THR A 84 3.22 17.41 22.80
C THR A 84 3.95 18.73 22.57
N ASP A 85 3.26 19.86 22.77
CA ASP A 85 3.77 21.23 22.60
C ASP A 85 4.27 21.59 21.18
N CYS A 86 3.84 20.85 20.15
CA CYS A 86 4.12 21.22 18.76
C CYS A 86 3.41 22.52 18.38
N LYS A 87 4.19 23.58 18.13
CA LYS A 87 3.68 24.92 17.77
C LYS A 87 3.18 25.00 16.33
N LEU A 88 3.67 24.12 15.46
CA LEU A 88 3.33 24.13 14.03
C LEU A 88 1.90 23.63 13.83
N ARG A 89 1.18 24.27 12.91
CA ARG A 89 -0.20 23.93 12.56
C ARG A 89 -0.28 23.55 11.09
N PRO A 90 -1.28 22.74 10.68
CA PRO A 90 -1.46 22.35 9.28
C PRO A 90 -1.71 23.52 8.32
N TYR A 91 -2.16 24.66 8.85
CA TYR A 91 -2.48 25.86 8.09
C TYR A 91 -1.73 27.07 8.62
N VAL A 92 -1.39 27.97 7.70
CA VAL A 92 -0.67 29.22 7.97
C VAL A 92 -1.65 30.41 7.88
N SER A 93 -1.40 31.46 8.66
CA SER A 93 -2.20 32.69 8.60
C SER A 93 -1.91 33.49 7.33
N TYR A 94 -2.95 34.11 6.75
CA TYR A 94 -2.82 35.08 5.65
C TYR A 94 -2.03 36.34 6.00
N ARG A 95 -1.75 36.57 7.30
CA ARG A 95 -0.94 37.71 7.75
C ARG A 95 0.56 37.48 7.59
N ALA A 96 0.99 36.27 7.23
CA ALA A 96 2.40 35.98 6.98
C ALA A 96 2.90 36.78 5.77
N PRO A 97 4.14 37.30 5.81
CA PRO A 97 4.73 37.99 4.66
C PRO A 97 4.91 37.04 3.48
N GLU A 98 4.83 37.57 2.28
CA GLU A 98 5.15 36.82 1.06
C GLU A 98 6.67 36.64 0.97
N VAL A 99 7.11 35.39 0.91
CA VAL A 99 8.53 35.02 0.80
C VAL A 99 8.73 34.30 -0.52
N THR A 100 9.52 34.89 -1.42
CA THR A 100 9.91 34.27 -2.69
C THR A 100 11.28 33.60 -2.52
N GLN A 101 11.31 32.26 -2.61
CA GLN A 101 12.54 31.47 -2.57
C GLN A 101 12.71 30.70 -3.87
N GLY A 102 13.95 30.65 -4.37
CA GLY A 102 14.31 29.82 -5.51
C GLY A 102 14.41 28.32 -5.15
N PRO A 103 14.60 27.44 -6.14
CA PRO A 103 14.83 26.03 -5.87
C PRO A 103 16.15 25.83 -5.10
N PHE A 104 16.11 25.00 -4.06
CA PHE A 104 17.29 24.71 -3.25
C PHE A 104 18.30 23.87 -4.05
N THR A 105 19.52 24.38 -4.19
CA THR A 105 20.58 23.74 -4.98
C THR A 105 21.64 23.09 -4.09
N ALA A 106 22.46 22.20 -4.67
CA ALA A 106 23.59 21.60 -3.98
C ALA A 106 24.61 22.66 -3.52
N ARG A 107 24.71 23.78 -4.25
CA ARG A 107 25.55 24.92 -3.85
C ARG A 107 25.01 25.56 -2.58
N ASP A 108 23.71 25.78 -2.48
CA ASP A 108 23.10 26.38 -1.27
C ASP A 108 23.32 25.50 -0.04
N LEU A 109 23.24 24.17 -0.21
CA LEU A 109 23.59 23.22 0.86
C LEU A 109 25.06 23.31 1.24
N PHE A 110 25.96 23.39 0.26
CA PHE A 110 27.39 23.55 0.52
C PHE A 110 27.68 24.85 1.26
N ASP A 111 27.09 25.94 0.79
CA ASP A 111 27.26 27.27 1.35
C ASP A 111 26.69 27.34 2.78
N ALA A 112 25.60 26.64 3.08
CA ALA A 112 25.00 26.63 4.42
C ALA A 112 25.73 25.75 5.45
N VAL A 113 26.36 24.65 5.02
CA VAL A 113 26.91 23.62 5.94
C VAL A 113 28.44 23.63 5.98
N TYR A 114 29.09 23.77 4.83
CA TYR A 114 30.53 23.49 4.69
C TYR A 114 31.40 24.73 4.43
N SER A 115 30.84 25.82 3.90
CA SER A 115 31.61 27.00 3.50
C SER A 115 32.47 27.57 4.63
N ASP A 116 31.90 27.71 5.83
CA ASP A 116 32.58 28.25 7.01
C ASP A 116 33.77 27.38 7.44
N ALA A 117 33.60 26.06 7.40
CA ALA A 117 34.66 25.11 7.76
C ALA A 117 35.79 25.14 6.73
N VAL A 118 35.45 25.10 5.45
CA VAL A 118 36.43 25.16 4.34
C VAL A 118 37.22 26.47 4.36
N ALA A 119 36.55 27.60 4.64
CA ALA A 119 37.21 28.90 4.71
C ALA A 119 38.22 28.97 5.87
N LYS A 120 37.89 28.40 7.04
CA LYS A 120 38.80 28.32 8.19
C LYS A 120 40.02 27.46 7.86
N ASP A 121 39.80 26.27 7.32
CA ASP A 121 40.87 25.34 6.96
C ASP A 121 41.81 25.94 5.91
N PHE A 122 41.27 26.71 4.97
CA PHE A 122 42.06 27.44 3.98
C PHE A 122 42.92 28.54 4.63
N GLN A 123 42.36 29.32 5.56
CA GLN A 123 43.11 30.36 6.30
C GLN A 123 44.23 29.76 7.18
N GLU A 124 43.99 28.60 7.78
CA GLU A 124 44.97 27.88 8.59
C GLU A 124 46.04 27.15 7.76
N GLY A 125 45.95 27.21 6.43
CA GLY A 125 46.88 26.55 5.52
C GLY A 125 46.74 25.02 5.51
N GLN A 126 45.62 24.48 5.99
CA GLN A 126 45.32 23.06 6.11
C GLN A 126 44.31 22.61 5.05
N ALA A 127 44.61 22.93 3.78
CA ALA A 127 43.69 22.77 2.66
C ALA A 127 43.09 21.36 2.50
N ASP A 128 43.80 20.31 2.95
CA ASP A 128 43.38 18.91 2.80
C ASP A 128 42.53 18.35 3.96
N LYS A 129 42.26 19.12 5.05
CA LYS A 129 41.55 18.57 6.23
C LYS A 129 40.02 18.69 6.18
N SER A 130 39.46 19.66 5.47
CA SER A 130 38.00 19.88 5.36
C SER A 130 37.26 18.70 4.71
N ILE A 131 37.95 17.92 3.88
CA ILE A 131 37.42 16.72 3.20
C ILE A 131 37.12 15.59 4.20
N ARG A 132 37.66 15.63 5.42
CA ARG A 132 37.56 14.52 6.40
C ARG A 132 36.16 14.20 6.90
N HIS A 133 35.17 15.09 6.69
CA HIS A 133 33.77 14.76 6.96
C HIS A 133 33.22 13.70 6.00
N LEU A 134 33.81 13.53 4.81
CA LEU A 134 33.53 12.44 3.88
C LEU A 134 34.22 11.14 4.31
N ASP A 135 35.40 11.21 4.92
CA ASP A 135 36.15 10.03 5.39
C ASP A 135 35.43 9.29 6.53
N ALA A 136 34.55 9.97 7.27
CA ALA A 136 33.73 9.38 8.32
C ALA A 136 32.47 8.67 7.78
N GLN A 137 32.06 8.95 6.53
CA GLN A 137 30.89 8.33 5.91
C GLN A 137 31.28 6.96 5.33
N PRO A 138 30.55 5.87 5.62
CA PRO A 138 30.80 4.60 4.97
C PRO A 138 30.66 4.73 3.45
N SER A 139 31.42 3.93 2.70
CA SER A 139 31.25 3.89 1.24
C SER A 139 29.80 3.58 0.86
N ALA A 140 29.32 4.06 -0.29
CA ALA A 140 27.92 3.88 -0.68
C ALA A 140 27.48 2.39 -0.66
N ASP A 141 28.38 1.50 -1.06
CA ASP A 141 28.16 0.04 -1.01
C ASP A 141 28.14 -0.48 0.42
N GLU A 142 29.04 -0.01 1.28
CA GLU A 142 29.07 -0.37 2.69
C GLU A 142 27.83 0.12 3.45
N ALA A 143 27.38 1.35 3.19
CA ALA A 143 26.13 1.89 3.74
C ALA A 143 24.93 1.05 3.32
N ARG A 144 24.87 0.66 2.03
CA ARG A 144 23.83 -0.20 1.47
C ARG A 144 23.88 -1.62 2.06
N LEU A 145 25.07 -2.15 2.31
CA LEU A 145 25.25 -3.46 2.95
C LEU A 145 24.81 -3.42 4.42
N ARG A 146 25.21 -2.39 5.19
CA ARG A 146 24.78 -2.18 6.59
C ARG A 146 23.25 -2.06 6.70
N ALA A 147 22.62 -1.32 5.80
CA ALA A 147 21.15 -1.19 5.74
C ALA A 147 20.44 -2.51 5.36
N ARG A 148 21.15 -3.47 4.76
CA ARG A 148 20.61 -4.79 4.36
C ARG A 148 20.95 -5.91 5.33
N GLN A 149 21.82 -5.67 6.31
CA GLN A 149 22.17 -6.67 7.31
C GLN A 149 20.95 -6.92 8.21
N THR A 150 20.50 -8.17 8.30
CA THR A 150 19.41 -8.58 9.20
C THR A 150 19.86 -8.42 10.65
N GLY A 151 19.05 -7.73 11.47
CA GLY A 151 19.39 -7.40 12.86
C GLY A 151 20.27 -6.17 13.06
N SER A 152 20.51 -5.33 12.03
CA SER A 152 21.31 -4.11 12.19
C SER A 152 20.57 -2.93 12.81
N ASP A 153 19.24 -2.98 12.96
CA ASP A 153 18.48 -1.82 13.44
C ASP A 153 17.56 -2.06 14.67
N ILE A 154 16.74 -3.12 14.79
CA ILE A 154 15.63 -3.05 15.80
C ILE A 154 15.32 -4.33 16.60
N PHE A 155 15.68 -5.53 16.16
CA PHE A 155 15.24 -6.76 16.83
C PHE A 155 16.39 -7.57 17.42
N GLN A 156 16.37 -7.78 18.74
CA GLN A 156 17.19 -8.80 19.37
C GLN A 156 16.81 -10.17 18.77
N PRO A 157 17.77 -11.01 18.37
CA PRO A 157 17.44 -12.33 17.89
C PRO A 157 16.78 -13.14 19.00
N LEU A 158 15.62 -13.76 18.72
CA LEU A 158 14.84 -14.55 19.68
C LEU A 158 15.64 -15.68 20.36
N TRP A 159 16.73 -16.16 19.76
CA TRP A 159 17.61 -17.15 20.39
C TRP A 159 18.41 -16.57 21.57
N GLN A 160 18.72 -15.27 21.56
CA GLN A 160 19.48 -14.61 22.61
C GLN A 160 18.64 -14.37 23.87
N VAL A 161 17.33 -14.11 23.70
CA VAL A 161 16.34 -14.01 24.79
C VAL A 161 16.18 -15.35 25.51
N ARG A 162 16.10 -16.46 24.75
CA ARG A 162 15.97 -17.81 25.30
C ARG A 162 17.16 -18.26 26.15
N TYR A 163 18.37 -17.91 25.75
CA TYR A 163 19.57 -18.23 26.53
C TYR A 163 19.64 -17.49 27.87
N MET A 164 18.99 -16.33 28.01
CA MET A 164 18.97 -15.58 29.26
C MET A 164 17.92 -16.11 30.25
N GLU A 165 16.76 -16.54 29.76
CA GLU A 165 15.70 -17.17 30.57
C GLU A 165 16.10 -18.56 31.13
N GLU A 166 17.05 -19.26 30.48
CA GLU A 166 17.55 -20.56 30.94
C GLU A 166 18.70 -20.48 31.97
N GLN A 167 19.16 -19.28 32.32
CA GLN A 167 20.29 -19.04 33.24
C GLN A 167 19.88 -18.31 34.54
N GLU A 168 18.59 -18.02 34.73
CA GLU A 168 17.97 -17.60 36.00
C GLU A 168 17.23 -18.78 36.67
#